data_AF-A0A4V6PSP4-F1
#
_entry.id   AF-A0A4V6PSP4-F1
#
_cell.length_a   1.000
_cell.length_b   1.000
_cell.length_c   1.000
_cell.angle_alpha   90.00
_cell.angle_beta   90.00
_cell.angle_gamma   90.00
#
_symmetry.space_group_name_H-M   'P 1'
#
loop_
_entity.id
_entity.type
_entity.pdbx_description
1 polymer ?
#
loop_
_entity_poly.entity_id
_entity_poly.type
_entity_poly.pdbx_seq_one_letter_code
_entity_poly.pdbx_strand_id
1 'polypeptide(L)' 'MCTHTPECPPIDQPGWDTAAVLVHHEDLGWSLLCNGAVVLDAVVRPEPAPTATVTGIRRRSTRTRRREPAPQPLAA' A
#
# COMPACT_ATOMS: atom_id res chain seq x y z
N MET A 1 14.64 -5.84 30.38
CA MET A 1 15.27 -4.64 30.97
C MET A 1 16.74 -4.73 30.69
N CYS A 2 17.29 -3.72 30.05
CA CYS A 2 18.66 -3.72 29.61
C CYS A 2 19.64 -3.50 30.77
N THR A 3 20.89 -3.94 30.61
CA THR A 3 21.90 -3.95 31.70
C THR A 3 23.00 -2.90 31.52
N HIS A 4 22.86 -1.97 30.59
CA HIS A 4 23.87 -0.93 30.33
C HIS A 4 23.65 0.29 31.25
N THR A 5 24.75 0.97 31.55
CA THR A 5 24.78 2.23 32.29
C THR A 5 25.24 3.34 31.35
N PRO A 6 24.51 4.46 31.21
CA PRO A 6 23.24 4.79 31.88
C PRO A 6 22.05 3.90 31.43
N GLU A 7 21.04 3.86 32.29
CA GLU A 7 19.74 3.24 31.99
C GLU A 7 19.17 3.79 30.67
N CYS A 8 18.61 2.91 29.81
CA CYS A 8 17.97 3.39 28.59
C CYS A 8 16.68 4.15 28.99
N PRO A 9 16.48 5.36 28.46
CA PRO A 9 15.28 6.14 28.74
C PRO A 9 14.02 5.40 28.26
N PRO A 10 12.90 5.53 28.97
CA PRO A 10 11.63 4.93 28.58
C PRO A 10 11.07 5.61 27.31
N ILE A 11 10.30 4.85 26.52
CA ILE A 11 9.82 5.25 25.18
C ILE A 11 8.88 6.47 25.21
N ASP A 12 8.25 6.70 26.36
CA ASP A 12 7.30 7.75 26.66
C ASP A 12 7.95 9.07 27.12
N GLN A 13 9.29 9.12 27.28
CA GLN A 13 10.01 10.33 27.66
C GLN A 13 10.83 10.93 26.50
N PRO A 14 11.02 12.27 26.47
CA PRO A 14 11.93 12.91 25.53
C PRO A 14 13.35 12.33 25.64
N GLY A 15 13.97 12.04 24.50
CA GLY A 15 15.29 11.40 24.46
C GLY A 15 15.26 9.86 24.40
N TRP A 16 14.08 9.25 24.27
CA TRP A 16 13.94 7.80 24.02
C TRP A 16 14.75 7.30 22.83
N ASP A 17 15.05 8.17 21.86
CA ASP A 17 15.82 7.92 20.64
C ASP A 17 17.34 7.87 20.89
N THR A 18 17.82 8.29 22.06
CA THR A 18 19.24 8.15 22.47
C THR A 18 19.61 6.73 22.90
N ALA A 19 18.61 5.85 23.00
CA ALA A 19 18.76 4.43 23.26
C ALA A 19 19.63 3.75 22.18
N ALA A 20 20.50 2.82 22.59
CA ALA A 20 21.39 2.11 21.68
C ALA A 20 20.62 1.23 20.69
N VAL A 21 21.06 1.21 19.42
CA VAL A 21 20.50 0.34 18.38
C VAL A 21 20.89 -1.10 18.65
N LEU A 22 19.89 -1.97 18.80
CA LEU A 22 20.06 -3.41 18.94
C LEU A 22 20.06 -4.12 17.59
N VAL A 23 19.17 -3.70 16.69
CA VAL A 23 19.03 -4.29 15.35
C VAL A 23 18.81 -3.15 14.37
N HIS A 24 19.55 -3.17 13.26
CA HIS A 24 19.33 -2.29 12.13
C HIS A 24 19.05 -3.14 10.90
N HIS A 25 17.93 -2.89 10.24
CA HIS A 25 17.51 -3.63 9.04
C HIS A 25 17.48 -2.68 7.84
N GLU A 26 18.63 -2.52 7.19
CA GLU A 26 18.84 -1.62 6.06
C GLU A 26 17.83 -1.86 4.93
N ASP A 27 17.57 -3.12 4.57
CA ASP A 27 16.62 -3.46 3.49
C ASP A 27 15.17 -3.05 3.77
N LEU A 28 14.81 -2.85 5.04
CA LEU A 28 13.45 -2.48 5.45
C LEU A 28 13.38 -1.07 6.02
N GLY A 29 14.52 -0.38 6.17
CA GLY A 29 14.61 0.98 6.69
C GLY A 29 14.09 1.13 8.11
N TRP A 30 14.44 0.20 9.02
CA TRP A 30 14.08 0.35 10.43
C TRP A 30 15.19 -0.09 11.38
N SER A 31 15.14 0.44 12.60
CA SER A 31 16.05 0.14 13.71
C SER A 31 15.27 -0.16 14.98
N LEU A 32 15.59 -1.25 15.66
CA LEU A 32 15.09 -1.56 17.01
C LEU A 32 16.10 -1.10 18.05
N LEU A 33 15.65 -0.33 19.04
CA LEU A 33 16.45 0.19 20.13
C LEU A 33 16.37 -0.71 21.38
N CYS A 34 17.36 -0.61 22.26
CA CYS A 34 17.45 -1.31 23.57
C CYS A 34 16.15 -1.23 24.37
N ASN A 35 15.52 -0.06 24.41
CA ASN A 35 14.30 0.22 25.17
C ASN A 35 13.03 -0.32 24.51
N GLY A 36 13.14 -1.00 23.37
CA GLY A 36 12.02 -1.56 22.62
C GLY A 36 11.39 -0.58 21.63
N ALA A 37 11.93 0.62 21.48
CA ALA A 37 11.47 1.56 20.46
C ALA A 37 11.89 1.12 19.06
N VAL A 38 11.01 1.32 18.07
CA VAL A 38 11.30 1.07 16.66
C VAL A 38 11.37 2.41 15.94
N VAL A 39 12.54 2.73 15.39
CA VAL A 39 12.77 3.92 14.57
C VAL A 39 12.68 3.51 13.10
N LEU A 40 11.85 4.21 12.33
CA LEU A 40 11.79 4.07 10.88
C LEU A 40 12.76 5.08 10.28
N ASP A 41 13.63 4.63 9.37
CA ASP A 41 14.40 5.54 8.53
C ASP A 41 13.43 6.39 7.72
N ALA A 42 13.71 7.69 7.63
CA ALA A 42 12.79 8.65 7.05
C ALA A 42 12.33 8.17 5.67
N VAL A 43 11.03 7.90 5.55
CA VAL A 43 10.40 7.46 4.30
C VAL A 43 10.68 8.55 3.27
N VAL A 44 11.43 8.20 2.23
CA VAL A 44 11.58 9.04 1.04
C VAL A 44 10.18 9.44 0.62
N ARG A 45 9.90 10.75 0.65
CA ARG A 45 8.60 11.29 0.23
C ARG A 45 8.28 10.68 -1.14
N PRO A 46 7.16 9.99 -1.32
CA PRO A 46 6.83 9.47 -2.63
C PRO A 46 6.74 10.68 -3.58
N GLU A 47 7.51 10.61 -4.67
CA GLU A 47 7.35 11.52 -5.80
C GLU A 47 5.86 11.56 -6.18
N PRO A 48 5.30 12.73 -6.55
CA PRO A 48 3.90 12.81 -6.91
C PRO A 48 3.59 11.78 -8.00
N ALA A 49 2.59 10.93 -7.77
CA ALA A 49 2.17 9.93 -8.74
C ALA A 49 1.94 10.62 -10.10
N PRO A 50 2.34 9.99 -11.23
CA PRO A 50 2.10 10.58 -12.54
C PRO A 50 0.59 10.76 -12.73
N THR A 51 0.17 11.93 -13.22
CA THR A 51 -1.22 12.18 -13.60
C THR A 51 -1.63 11.19 -14.68
N ALA A 52 -2.33 10.13 -14.29
CA ALA A 52 -2.82 9.13 -15.22
C ALA A 52 -4.07 9.64 -15.95
N THR A 53 -4.02 9.70 -17.28
CA THR A 53 -5.21 10.00 -18.10
C THR A 53 -6.01 8.72 -18.32
N VAL A 54 -7.22 8.66 -17.77
CA VAL A 54 -8.14 7.54 -18.00
C VAL A 54 -8.71 7.61 -19.41
N THR A 55 -8.33 6.66 -20.27
CA THR A 55 -8.98 6.48 -21.58
C THR A 55 -10.12 5.47 -21.45
N GLY A 56 -11.33 5.89 -21.82
CA GLY A 56 -12.52 5.03 -21.74
C GLY A 56 -12.44 3.81 -22.65
N ILE A 57 -12.67 2.62 -22.09
CA ILE A 57 -12.74 1.37 -22.87
C ILE A 57 -14.07 1.34 -23.62
N ARG A 58 -14.03 1.36 -24.97
CA ARG A 58 -15.23 1.11 -25.78
C ARG A 58 -15.65 -0.35 -25.63
N ARG A 59 -16.81 -0.59 -25.01
CA ARG A 59 -17.45 -1.91 -25.04
C ARG A 59 -18.01 -2.16 -26.44
N ARG A 60 -17.66 -3.30 -27.05
CA ARG A 60 -18.24 -3.73 -28.33
C ARG A 60 -19.68 -4.16 -28.08
N SER A 61 -20.63 -3.39 -28.59
CA SER A 61 -22.05 -3.73 -28.52
C SER A 61 -22.32 -5.01 -29.31
N THR A 62 -22.71 -6.10 -28.64
CA THR A 62 -23.19 -7.31 -29.32
C THR A 62 -24.60 -7.02 -29.85
N ARG A 63 -24.71 -6.71 -31.14
CA ARG A 63 -25.99 -6.45 -31.80
C ARG A 63 -26.75 -7.78 -31.94
N THR A 64 -27.70 -8.04 -31.05
CA THR A 64 -28.59 -9.20 -31.12
C THR A 64 -29.41 -9.09 -32.41
N ARG A 65 -29.19 -9.99 -33.38
CA ARG A 65 -30.04 -10.08 -34.58
C ARG A 65 -31.42 -10.53 -34.12
N ARG A 66 -32.42 -9.64 -34.17
CA ARG A 66 -33.83 -10.00 -34.04
C ARG A 66 -34.15 -10.99 -35.17
N ARG A 67 -34.50 -12.24 -34.82
CA ARG A 67 -35.01 -13.21 -35.79
C ARG A 67 -36.36 -12.71 -36.28
N GLU A 68 -36.52 -12.59 -37.59
CA GLU A 68 -37.79 -12.30 -38.24
C GLU A 68 -38.69 -13.53 -38.13
N PRO A 69 -39.95 -13.41 -37.67
CA PRO A 69 -40.86 -14.54 -37.61
C PRO A 69 -41.24 -15.02 -39.02
N ALA A 70 -41.33 -16.34 -39.20
CA ALA A 70 -41.63 -16.97 -40.47
C ALA A 70 -43.04 -16.59 -40.97
N PRO A 71 -43.25 -16.44 -42.29
CA PRO A 71 -44.56 -16.14 -42.85
C PRO A 71 -45.51 -17.34 -42.66
N GLN A 72 -46.73 -17.07 -42.20
CA GLN A 72 -47.74 -18.10 -41.97
C GLN A 72 -48.41 -18.50 -43.29
N PRO A 73 -48.72 -19.79 -43.51
CA PRO A 73 -49.38 -20.21 -44.73
C PRO A 73 -50.83 -19.72 -44.77
N LEU A 74 -51.22 -19.21 -45.93
CA LEU A 74 -52.56 -18.75 -46.25
C LEU A 74 -53.49 -19.97 -46.30
N ALA A 75 -54.45 -20.04 -45.38
CA ALA A 75 -55.48 -21.08 -45.41
C ALA A 75 -56.36 -20.92 -46.66
N ALA A 76 -56.64 -22.05 -47.32
CA ALA A 76 -57.43 -22.19 -48.54
C ALA A 76 -58.93 -21.99 -48.33
#